data_AF-A0A9W5UNE4-F1
#
_entry.id   AF-A0A9W5UNE4-F1
#
_cell.length_a   1.000
_cell.length_b   1.000
_cell.length_c   1.000
_cell.angle_alpha   90.00
_cell.angle_beta   90.00
_cell.angle_gamma   90.00
#
_symmetry.space_group_name_H-M   'P 1'
#
loop_
_entity.id
_entity.type
_entity.pdbx_description
1 polymer ?
#
loop_
_entity_poly.entity_id
_entity_poly.type
_entity_poly.pdbx_seq_one_letter_code
_entity_poly.pdbx_strand_id
1 'polypeptide(L)'
;MRSTDEAAAEAPGGMALCVRRGSAVDREVLDVVDELFRRRLQVPELDPDTPLADYGLDSVRSIDLIVEMESLFEVQMSDGQAASMRTLRDVVDQVTASMTVRVGNGIGQP
;
A
#
# COMPACT_ATOMS: atom_id res chain seq x y z
N MET A 1 20.73 29.86 -27.32
CA MET A 1 19.48 29.78 -26.54
C MET A 1 19.78 29.15 -25.20
N ARG A 2 19.40 29.80 -24.09
CA ARG A 2 19.21 29.18 -22.78
C ARG A 2 17.88 28.42 -22.83
N SER A 3 17.87 27.14 -22.47
CA SER A 3 16.71 26.48 -21.88
C SER A 3 17.18 25.82 -20.59
N THR A 4 16.69 26.40 -19.51
CA THR A 4 16.62 25.94 -18.12
C THR A 4 16.17 24.48 -18.05
N ASP A 5 16.84 23.61 -17.29
CA ASP A 5 16.62 23.38 -15.85
C ASP A 5 15.15 23.08 -15.52
N GLU A 6 14.84 21.78 -15.38
CA GLU A 6 13.71 21.22 -14.63
C GLU A 6 14.02 19.73 -14.44
N ALA A 7 13.80 19.07 -13.32
CA ALA A 7 13.67 19.44 -11.91
C ALA A 7 13.73 18.07 -11.22
N ALA A 8 14.45 17.99 -10.10
CA ALA A 8 14.75 16.77 -9.38
C ALA A 8 13.50 16.05 -8.84
N ALA A 9 13.54 14.72 -8.85
CA ALA A 9 12.88 13.89 -7.84
C ALA A 9 13.69 12.61 -7.64
N GLU A 10 14.95 12.78 -7.24
CA GLU A 10 15.64 11.76 -6.44
C GLU A 10 14.85 11.66 -5.12
N ALA A 11 14.12 10.57 -4.92
CA ALA A 11 13.49 10.27 -3.64
C ALA A 11 14.47 9.41 -2.81
N PRO A 12 15.16 9.96 -1.80
CA PRO A 12 15.82 9.15 -0.79
C PRO A 12 14.76 8.73 0.24
N GLY A 13 14.10 7.60 0.00
CA GLY A 13 13.23 6.94 0.97
C GLY A 13 14.03 6.15 2.01
N GLY A 14 15.05 6.78 2.60
CA GLY A 14 15.80 6.23 3.71
C GLY A 14 15.46 7.01 4.96
N MET A 15 14.51 6.54 5.77
CA MET A 15 14.37 7.07 7.12
C MET A 15 13.85 6.05 8.12
N ALA A 16 14.68 5.83 9.13
CA ALA A 16 14.40 5.09 10.34
C ALA A 16 13.16 5.62 11.07
N LEU A 17 12.31 4.72 11.58
CA LEU A 17 11.47 5.07 12.71
C LEU A 17 11.26 3.90 13.67
N CYS A 18 11.94 4.01 14.81
CA CYS A 18 11.54 3.38 16.05
C CYS A 18 10.13 3.86 16.42
N VAL A 19 9.10 3.03 16.28
CA VAL A 19 7.75 3.52 16.52
C VAL A 19 6.83 2.56 17.27
N ARG A 20 6.09 3.16 18.20
CA ARG A 20 5.27 2.49 19.20
C ARG A 20 4.01 1.88 18.57
N ARG A 21 4.01 0.54 18.51
CA ARG A 21 2.93 -0.48 18.58
C ARG A 21 1.55 -0.31 17.94
N GLY A 22 1.17 0.80 17.30
CA GLY A 22 -0.15 0.94 16.67
C GLY A 22 -0.16 1.99 15.57
N SER A 23 -0.10 3.27 15.91
CA SER A 23 -0.32 4.41 14.99
C SER A 23 0.74 4.64 13.91
N ALA A 24 1.68 3.72 13.77
CA ALA A 24 2.81 3.89 12.90
C ALA A 24 3.14 2.67 12.06
N VAL A 25 2.53 1.53 12.38
CA VAL A 25 2.40 0.48 11.37
C VAL A 25 1.51 0.98 10.24
N ASP A 26 0.43 1.73 10.54
CA ASP A 26 -0.42 2.31 9.50
C ASP A 26 0.38 3.26 8.59
N ARG A 27 1.28 4.06 9.18
CA ARG A 27 2.10 5.02 8.44
C ARG A 27 3.16 4.34 7.59
N GLU A 28 3.80 3.29 8.12
CA GLU A 28 4.79 2.51 7.39
C GLU A 28 4.15 1.73 6.24
N VAL A 29 3.02 1.07 6.49
CA VAL A 29 2.24 0.40 5.44
C VAL A 29 1.78 1.41 4.39
N LEU A 30 1.31 2.60 4.80
CA LEU A 30 0.92 3.65 3.87
C LEU A 30 2.09 4.12 3.01
N ASP A 31 3.27 4.32 3.57
CA ASP A 31 4.47 4.74 2.83
C ASP A 31 4.87 3.70 1.77
N VAL A 32 4.92 2.42 2.16
CA VAL A 32 5.24 1.29 1.26
C VAL A 32 4.20 1.16 0.14
N VAL A 33 2.91 1.21 0.48
CA VAL A 33 1.82 1.08 -0.50
C VAL A 33 1.79 2.31 -1.41
N ASP A 34 1.95 3.52 -0.88
CA ASP A 34 2.05 4.74 -1.67
C ASP A 34 3.21 4.66 -2.67
N GLU A 35 4.41 4.25 -2.23
CA GLU A 35 5.57 4.10 -3.09
C GLU A 35 5.32 3.08 -4.22
N LEU A 36 4.76 1.92 -3.86
CA LEU A 36 4.43 0.87 -4.82
C LEU A 36 3.46 1.36 -5.90
N PHE A 37 2.41 2.06 -5.47
CA PHE A 37 1.41 2.59 -6.38
C PHE A 37 1.97 3.74 -7.24
N ARG A 38 2.79 4.65 -6.71
CA ARG A 38 3.45 5.70 -7.49
C ARG A 38 4.33 5.12 -8.58
N ARG A 39 5.09 4.06 -8.28
CA ARG A 39 5.92 3.35 -9.26
C ARG A 39 5.09 2.70 -10.37
N ARG A 40 3.93 2.13 -10.03
CA ARG A 40 3.04 1.44 -10.99
C ARG A 40 2.20 2.39 -11.84
N LEU A 41 1.65 3.44 -11.24
CA LEU A 41 0.76 4.40 -11.86
C LEU A 41 1.51 5.58 -12.49
N GLN A 42 2.79 5.76 -12.17
CA GLN A 42 3.63 6.88 -12.61
C GLN A 42 3.03 8.25 -12.24
N VAL A 43 2.37 8.32 -11.09
CA VAL A 43 1.80 9.54 -10.53
C VAL A 43 2.72 10.15 -9.47
N PRO A 44 2.79 11.49 -9.37
CA PRO A 44 3.68 12.15 -8.41
C PRO A 44 3.20 12.03 -6.97
N GLU A 45 1.88 11.98 -6.76
CA GLU A 45 1.24 11.92 -5.45
C GLU A 45 -0.07 11.13 -5.54
N LEU A 46 -0.34 10.30 -4.53
CA LEU A 46 -1.59 9.59 -4.35
C LEU A 46 -2.29 10.13 -3.11
N ASP A 47 -3.57 10.42 -3.26
CA ASP A 47 -4.41 10.82 -2.15
C ASP A 47 -5.07 9.57 -1.53
N PRO A 48 -4.93 9.36 -0.20
CA PRO A 48 -5.37 8.13 0.43
C PRO A 48 -6.90 8.00 0.54
N ASP A 49 -7.63 9.11 0.38
CA ASP A 49 -9.09 9.16 0.40
C ASP A 49 -9.68 9.10 -1.03
N THR A 50 -8.82 9.17 -2.05
CA THR A 50 -9.20 9.07 -3.47
C THR A 50 -9.26 7.60 -3.92
N PRO A 51 -10.30 7.21 -4.68
CA PRO A 51 -10.41 5.86 -5.23
C PRO A 51 -9.25 5.52 -6.16
N LEU A 52 -8.63 4.36 -5.96
CA LEU A 52 -7.53 3.88 -6.79
C LEU A 52 -7.93 3.75 -8.27
N ALA A 53 -9.20 3.42 -8.51
CA ALA A 53 -9.77 3.37 -9.85
C ALA A 53 -9.71 4.72 -10.60
N ASP A 54 -9.76 5.86 -9.88
CA ASP A 54 -9.67 7.20 -10.48
C ASP A 54 -8.27 7.49 -11.03
N TYR A 55 -7.24 6.89 -10.39
CA TYR A 55 -5.86 6.92 -10.88
C TYR A 55 -5.58 5.92 -12.01
N GLY A 56 -6.57 5.14 -12.44
CA GLY A 56 -6.40 4.14 -13.49
C GLY A 56 -5.87 2.79 -13.00
N LEU A 57 -6.16 2.41 -11.74
CA LEU A 57 -6.03 1.03 -11.30
C LEU A 57 -7.08 0.17 -12.01
N ASP A 58 -6.68 -0.53 -13.06
CA ASP A 58 -7.53 -1.51 -13.76
C ASP A 58 -7.51 -2.86 -13.03
N SER A 59 -8.58 -3.65 -13.16
CA SER A 59 -8.75 -4.97 -12.51
C SER A 59 -7.53 -5.87 -12.58
N VAL A 60 -6.82 -5.89 -13.72
CA VAL A 60 -5.59 -6.70 -13.87
C VAL A 60 -4.44 -6.17 -13.01
N ARG A 61 -4.30 -4.83 -12.96
CA ARG A 61 -3.25 -4.14 -12.23
C ARG A 61 -3.51 -4.18 -10.71
N SER A 62 -4.77 -4.19 -10.31
CA SER A 62 -5.21 -4.40 -8.91
C SER A 62 -4.81 -5.78 -8.39
N ILE A 63 -5.04 -6.85 -9.18
CA ILE A 63 -4.70 -8.22 -8.78
C ILE A 63 -3.20 -8.36 -8.55
N ASP A 64 -2.38 -7.84 -9.49
CA ASP A 64 -0.93 -7.91 -9.39
C ASP A 64 -0.41 -7.15 -8.16
N LEU A 65 -0.99 -5.98 -7.87
CA LEU A 65 -0.70 -5.20 -6.66
C LEU A 65 -1.07 -5.96 -5.38
N ILE A 66 -2.24 -6.59 -5.33
CA ILE A 66 -2.68 -7.36 -4.17
C ILE A 66 -1.71 -8.53 -3.92
N VAL A 67 -1.34 -9.28 -4.96
CA VAL A 67 -0.40 -10.40 -4.84
C VAL A 67 0.98 -9.93 -4.36
N GLU A 68 1.45 -8.79 -4.87
CA GLU A 68 2.72 -8.20 -4.42
C GLU A 68 2.64 -7.80 -2.94
N MET A 69 1.54 -7.17 -2.53
CA MET A 69 1.30 -6.77 -1.14
C MET A 69 1.19 -7.95 -0.18
N GLU A 70 0.45 -9.00 -0.55
CA GLU A 70 0.37 -10.24 0.22
C GLU A 70 1.76 -10.85 0.45
N SER A 71 2.60 -10.83 -0.59
CA SER A 71 3.97 -11.32 -0.52
C SER A 71 4.88 -10.41 0.32
N LEU A 72 4.77 -9.09 0.16
CA LEU A 72 5.58 -8.09 0.89
C LEU A 72 5.30 -8.07 2.40
N PHE A 73 4.03 -8.14 2.78
CA PHE A 73 3.60 -8.12 4.19
C PHE A 73 3.40 -9.52 4.77
N GLU A 74 3.65 -10.56 3.97
CA GLU A 74 3.41 -11.98 4.24
C GLU A 74 1.97 -12.30 4.71
N VAL A 75 0.99 -11.45 4.37
CA VAL A 75 -0.41 -11.58 4.77
C VAL A 75 -1.21 -12.38 3.75
N GLN A 76 -2.36 -12.93 4.17
CA GLN A 76 -3.34 -13.52 3.26
C GLN A 76 -4.60 -12.67 3.28
N MET A 77 -4.99 -12.18 2.11
CA MET A 77 -6.16 -11.34 1.90
C MET A 77 -7.18 -12.15 1.09
N SER A 78 -8.39 -12.30 1.62
CA SER A 78 -9.46 -12.94 0.85
C SER A 78 -9.89 -12.06 -0.32
N ASP A 79 -10.45 -12.66 -1.36
CA ASP A 79 -11.03 -11.95 -2.51
C ASP A 79 -12.03 -10.87 -2.10
N GLY A 80 -12.84 -11.11 -1.06
CA GLY A 80 -13.75 -10.11 -0.49
C GLY A 80 -13.04 -8.93 0.18
N GLN A 81 -11.89 -9.14 0.82
CA GLN A 81 -11.08 -8.05 1.37
C GLN A 81 -10.46 -7.25 0.23
N ALA A 82 -9.84 -7.94 -0.73
CA ALA A 82 -9.27 -7.34 -1.93
C ALA A 82 -10.30 -6.53 -2.74
N ALA A 83 -11.55 -7.01 -2.83
CA ALA A 83 -12.63 -6.28 -3.49
C ALA A 83 -13.12 -5.06 -2.70
N SER A 84 -12.89 -5.03 -1.39
CA SER A 84 -13.25 -3.90 -0.53
C SER A 84 -12.21 -2.76 -0.60
N MET A 85 -10.97 -3.08 -0.99
CA MET A 85 -9.86 -2.15 -1.19
C MET A 85 -10.09 -1.19 -2.35
N ARG A 86 -10.78 -0.09 -2.05
CA ARG A 86 -11.16 0.93 -3.04
C ARG A 86 -10.25 2.15 -3.01
N THR A 87 -9.66 2.45 -1.86
CA THR A 87 -8.75 3.59 -1.63
C THR A 87 -7.47 3.10 -0.96
N LEU A 88 -6.41 3.91 -0.98
CA LEU A 88 -5.16 3.60 -0.28
C LEU A 88 -5.40 3.39 1.23
N ARG A 89 -6.30 4.18 1.82
CA ARG A 89 -6.68 4.04 3.23
C ARG A 89 -7.29 2.67 3.53
N ASP A 90 -8.18 2.17 2.66
CA ASP A 90 -8.79 0.84 2.84
C ASP A 90 -7.72 -0.26 2.76
N VAL A 91 -6.82 -0.14 1.78
CA VAL A 91 -5.68 -1.06 1.64
C VAL A 91 -4.83 -1.12 2.92
N VAL A 92 -4.44 0.03 3.46
CA VAL A 92 -3.64 0.13 4.69
C VAL A 92 -4.38 -0.46 5.89
N ASP A 93 -5.68 -0.16 6.02
CA ASP A 93 -6.53 -0.68 7.09
C ASP A 93 -6.60 -2.21 7.02
N GLN A 94 -6.80 -2.77 5.83
CA GLN A 94 -6.90 -4.21 5.61
C GLN A 94 -5.59 -4.95 5.86
N VAL A 95 -4.46 -4.40 5.42
CA VAL A 95 -3.14 -4.98 5.70
C VAL A 95 -2.86 -4.93 7.20
N THR A 96 -3.14 -3.80 7.85
CA THR A 96 -2.91 -3.63 9.29
C THR A 96 -3.83 -4.55 10.10
N ALA A 97 -5.09 -4.68 9.71
CA ALA A 97 -6.04 -5.63 10.27
C ALA A 97 -5.55 -7.07 10.10
N SER A 98 -5.02 -7.42 8.93
CA SER A 98 -4.50 -8.77 8.65
C SER A 98 -3.22 -9.08 9.45
N MET A 99 -2.34 -8.09 9.64
CA MET A 99 -1.14 -8.20 10.46
C MET A 99 -1.47 -8.37 11.94
N THR A 100 -2.49 -7.66 12.45
CA THR A 100 -2.93 -7.75 13.86
C THR A 100 -3.74 -9.02 14.14
N VAL A 101 -4.53 -9.50 13.17
CA VAL A 101 -5.32 -10.74 13.26
C VAL A 101 -4.45 -12.00 13.41
N ARG A 102 -3.17 -11.97 12.99
CA ARG A 102 -2.24 -13.10 13.19
C ARG A 102 -1.99 -13.45 14.66
N VAL A 103 -2.41 -12.61 15.61
CA VAL A 103 -2.38 -12.92 17.06
C VAL A 103 -3.59 -13.76 17.52
N GLY A 104 -4.61 -13.97 16.69
CA GLY A 104 -5.90 -14.52 17.13
C GLY A 104 -6.39 -15.84 16.53
N ASN A 105 -5.95 -16.27 15.34
CA ASN A 105 -6.65 -17.36 14.63
C ASN A 105 -5.81 -18.64 14.43
N GLY A 106 -5.39 -19.22 15.55
CA GLY A 106 -4.98 -20.62 15.64
C GLY A 106 -6.16 -21.48 16.10
N ILE A 107 -7.19 -21.64 15.27
CA ILE A 107 -8.16 -22.73 15.42
C ILE A 107 -8.09 -23.60 14.18
N GLY A 108 -7.45 -24.75 14.34
CA GLY A 108 -7.13 -25.67 13.27
C GLY A 108 -8.35 -26.36 12.69
N GLN A 109 -8.14 -27.07 11.58
CA GLN A 109 -9.04 -28.14 11.19
C GLN A 109 -8.24 -29.36 10.68
N PRO A 110 -8.48 -30.56 11.25
CA PRO A 110 -8.15 -31.84 10.64
C PRO A 110 -9.14 -32.24 9.53
#